data_AF-A0A8J1U3T2-F1
#
_entry.id   AF-A0A8J1U3T2-F1
#
_cell.length_a   1.000
_cell.length_b   1.000
_cell.length_c   1.000
_cell.angle_alpha   90.00
_cell.angle_beta   90.00
_cell.angle_gamma   90.00
#
_symmetry.space_group_name_H-M   'P 1'
#
loop_
_entity.id
_entity.type
_entity.pdbx_description
1 polymer ?
#
loop_
_entity_poly.entity_id
_entity_poly.type
_entity_poly.pdbx_seq_one_letter_code
_entity_poly.pdbx_strand_id
1 'polypeptide(L)'
;MIRARYRYTNLGTIFVTTWAVIYFFFILLWINFIPNKEDETEASIKETLKNMDSMVHEHEDTEVKQMQLRFFGDNGDKLEHTTTTEPFQDLDELSQNINMGELSKFQDLVSWAGMEPKAVIYIIYSRLQKMRMLLESLQANFLTNFRYPIVVFYEKKKMGDIPHIRSFLDSQYRIFFQIVKFETPSFITKEIVINPMCNYPVSYRHMLRFQSKTVYQQPILKGMEYYWRLDDDSEVAAPIKFDIFKYMKENKLQYGYQIQTYDNGYCSGTFSEAIKKYKRMNHITPSFELETLRIYFTNFEVASFEFWHSKNYTNFIEYIDQLGGIYYERWSDAAIKSQALSMFMPENKIHQFIDVPYRHVNYENYGVDSDGNALD
;
A
#
# COMPACT_ATOMS: atom_id res chain seq x y z
N MET A 1 9.18 27.72 29.78
CA MET A 1 8.91 26.53 30.62
C MET A 1 8.07 25.49 29.85
N ILE A 2 8.48 25.12 28.61
CA ILE A 2 7.88 24.05 27.79
C ILE A 2 9.01 23.46 26.93
N ARG A 3 9.87 22.63 27.53
CA ARG A 3 10.88 21.81 26.84
C ARG A 3 11.25 20.65 27.77
N ALA A 4 10.41 19.61 27.86
CA ALA A 4 10.76 18.41 28.64
C ALA A 4 9.97 17.12 28.35
N ARG A 5 8.96 17.05 27.47
CA ARG A 5 8.04 15.87 27.45
C ARG A 5 8.10 14.90 26.26
N TYR A 6 8.98 15.06 25.27
CA TYR A 6 9.03 14.15 24.12
C TYR A 6 10.43 13.65 23.73
N ARG A 7 11.34 13.52 24.71
CA ARG A 7 12.62 12.81 24.52
C ARG A 7 12.60 11.35 24.99
N TYR A 8 11.53 10.87 25.62
CA TYR A 8 11.52 9.56 26.28
C TYR A 8 11.15 8.36 25.40
N THR A 9 10.51 8.55 24.24
CA THR A 9 10.12 7.42 23.39
C THR A 9 11.28 6.87 22.54
N ASN A 10 12.17 7.73 22.01
CA ASN A 10 13.35 7.27 21.28
C ASN A 10 14.52 6.83 22.19
N LEU A 11 14.62 7.36 23.41
CA LEU A 11 15.68 6.95 24.34
C LEU A 11 15.45 5.52 24.85
N GLY A 12 14.21 5.07 25.04
CA GLY A 12 13.91 3.69 25.45
C GLY A 12 14.29 2.67 24.39
N THR A 13 13.89 2.88 23.13
CA THR A 13 14.20 1.99 22.00
C THR A 13 15.70 1.99 21.68
N ILE A 14 16.35 3.15 21.72
CA ILE A 14 17.81 3.23 21.58
C ILE A 14 18.50 2.58 22.78
N PHE A 15 18.03 2.74 24.03
CA PHE A 15 18.63 2.07 25.18
C PHE A 15 18.48 0.55 25.11
N VAL A 16 17.29 0.02 24.81
CA VAL A 16 17.06 -1.43 24.74
C VAL A 16 17.84 -2.06 23.58
N THR A 17 17.84 -1.45 22.39
CA THR A 17 18.59 -1.97 21.23
C THR A 17 20.09 -1.78 21.37
N THR A 18 20.57 -0.65 21.91
CA THR A 18 22.01 -0.40 22.10
C THR A 18 22.58 -1.29 23.21
N TRP A 19 21.86 -1.49 24.31
CA TRP A 19 22.29 -2.46 25.34
C TRP A 19 22.17 -3.90 24.84
N ALA A 20 21.14 -4.27 24.09
CA ALA A 20 21.05 -5.61 23.48
C ALA A 20 22.20 -5.87 22.49
N VAL A 21 22.57 -4.90 21.66
CA VAL A 21 23.69 -5.03 20.71
C VAL A 21 25.03 -5.02 21.42
N ILE A 22 25.23 -4.17 22.43
CA ILE A 22 26.43 -4.17 23.27
C ILE A 22 26.55 -5.51 24.00
N TYR A 23 25.46 -6.00 24.59
CA TYR A 23 25.42 -7.27 25.31
C TYR A 23 25.64 -8.46 24.36
N PHE A 24 25.11 -8.43 23.15
CA PHE A 24 25.36 -9.42 22.10
C PHE A 24 26.83 -9.40 21.63
N PHE A 25 27.44 -8.21 21.49
CA PHE A 25 28.88 -8.07 21.22
C PHE A 25 29.74 -8.60 22.38
N PHE A 26 29.34 -8.35 23.63
CA PHE A 26 30.00 -8.92 24.80
C PHE A 26 29.85 -10.43 24.86
N ILE A 27 28.67 -10.99 24.54
CA ILE A 27 28.45 -12.44 24.45
C ILE A 27 29.32 -13.05 23.34
N LEU A 28 29.39 -12.44 22.15
CA LEU A 28 30.25 -12.91 21.05
C LEU A 28 31.75 -12.82 21.37
N LEU A 29 32.18 -11.74 22.04
CA LEU A 29 33.54 -11.59 22.54
C LEU A 29 33.86 -12.62 23.63
N TRP A 30 32.90 -12.91 24.50
CA TRP A 30 33.03 -13.89 25.58
C TRP A 30 33.08 -15.33 25.05
N ILE A 31 32.27 -15.68 24.03
CA ILE A 31 32.27 -16.99 23.37
C ILE A 31 33.60 -17.28 22.65
N ASN A 32 34.23 -16.27 22.05
CA ASN A 32 35.50 -16.44 21.33
C ASN A 32 36.73 -16.61 22.26
N PHE A 33 36.57 -16.40 23.57
CA PHE A 33 37.66 -16.47 24.56
C PHE A 33 37.60 -17.69 25.50
N ILE A 34 36.61 -18.60 25.34
CA ILE A 34 36.51 -19.82 26.15
C ILE A 34 37.04 -21.02 25.35
N PRO A 35 38.19 -21.61 25.74
CA PRO A 35 38.65 -22.89 25.19
C PRO A 35 37.81 -24.03 25.80
N ASN A 36 37.33 -24.94 24.95
CA ASN A 36 36.39 -26.04 25.24
C ASN A 36 34.93 -25.60 25.42
N LYS A 37 34.13 -25.68 24.35
CA LYS A 37 32.67 -25.53 24.41
C LYS A 37 32.07 -26.76 25.09
N GLU A 38 31.70 -26.63 26.35
CA GLU A 38 30.81 -27.58 27.03
C GLU A 38 29.35 -27.22 26.75
N ASP A 39 28.48 -28.23 26.62
CA ASP A 39 27.05 -28.13 26.29
C ASP A 39 26.27 -27.13 27.15
N GLU A 40 26.71 -26.88 28.40
CA GLU A 40 26.11 -25.90 29.31
C GLU A 40 26.22 -24.45 28.81
N THR A 41 27.28 -24.11 28.06
CA THR A 41 27.47 -22.75 27.53
C THR A 41 26.49 -22.46 26.38
N GLU A 42 26.24 -23.46 25.53
CA GLU A 42 25.28 -23.35 24.44
C GLU A 42 23.83 -23.25 24.95
N ALA A 43 23.49 -24.01 25.98
CA ALA A 43 22.18 -23.94 26.63
C ALA A 43 21.91 -22.56 27.25
N SER A 44 22.89 -21.99 27.96
CA SER A 44 22.78 -20.65 28.57
C SER A 44 22.63 -19.53 27.53
N ILE A 45 23.33 -19.64 26.39
CA ILE A 45 23.17 -18.69 25.27
C ILE A 45 21.77 -18.80 24.68
N LYS A 46 21.27 -20.02 24.43
CA LYS A 46 19.90 -20.23 23.91
C LYS A 46 18.83 -19.69 24.86
N GLU A 47 19.00 -19.86 26.17
CA GLU A 47 18.08 -19.31 27.18
C GLU A 47 18.11 -17.78 27.21
N THR A 48 19.29 -17.18 27.10
CA THR A 48 19.44 -15.72 27.07
C THR A 48 18.80 -15.13 25.80
N LEU A 49 19.02 -15.75 24.63
CA LEU A 49 18.38 -15.35 23.38
C LEU A 49 16.85 -15.46 23.47
N LYS A 50 16.34 -16.54 24.08
CA LYS A 50 14.91 -16.73 24.32
C LYS A 50 14.32 -15.64 25.23
N ASN A 51 15.04 -15.26 26.29
CA ASN A 51 14.60 -14.20 27.20
C ASN A 51 14.61 -12.82 26.52
N MET A 52 15.64 -12.51 25.73
CA MET A 52 15.70 -11.28 24.94
C MET A 52 14.55 -11.20 23.92
N ASP A 53 14.28 -12.30 23.21
CA ASP A 53 13.16 -12.40 22.28
C ASP A 53 11.82 -12.17 22.99
N SER A 54 11.62 -12.79 24.16
CA SER A 54 10.43 -12.56 24.99
C SER A 54 10.24 -11.09 25.40
N MET A 55 11.32 -10.39 25.77
CA MET A 55 11.25 -8.97 26.15
C MET A 55 10.90 -8.06 24.97
N VAL A 56 11.43 -8.35 23.78
CA VAL A 56 11.08 -7.61 22.57
C VAL A 56 9.59 -7.80 22.24
N HIS A 57 9.09 -9.03 22.31
CA HIS A 57 7.67 -9.32 22.07
C HIS A 57 6.74 -8.61 23.06
N GLU A 58 7.10 -8.60 24.35
CA GLU A 58 6.32 -7.91 25.39
C GLU A 58 6.27 -6.40 25.15
N HIS A 59 7.38 -5.81 24.69
CA HIS A 59 7.41 -4.39 24.34
C HIS A 59 6.50 -4.06 23.16
N GLU A 60 6.54 -4.86 22.09
CA GLU A 60 5.71 -4.64 20.89
C GLU A 60 4.22 -4.81 21.17
N ASP A 61 3.84 -5.82 21.96
CA ASP A 61 2.45 -6.01 22.39
C ASP A 61 1.97 -4.83 23.25
N THR A 62 2.85 -4.31 24.11
CA THR A 62 2.56 -3.14 24.92
C THR A 62 2.33 -1.91 24.05
N GLU A 63 3.19 -1.64 23.06
CA GLU A 63 3.03 -0.48 22.18
C GLU A 63 1.72 -0.53 21.37
N VAL A 64 1.38 -1.69 20.79
CA VAL A 64 0.10 -1.85 20.07
C VAL A 64 -1.09 -1.69 21.02
N LYS A 65 -1.01 -2.22 22.23
CA LYS A 65 -2.07 -2.04 23.24
C LYS A 65 -2.22 -0.57 23.65
N GLN A 66 -1.11 0.13 23.90
CA GLN A 66 -1.11 1.56 24.23
C GLN A 66 -1.65 2.41 23.08
N MET A 67 -1.33 2.05 21.84
CA MET A 67 -1.91 2.64 20.64
C MET A 67 -3.44 2.44 20.61
N GLN A 68 -3.94 1.22 20.80
CA GLN A 68 -5.37 0.94 20.79
C GLN A 68 -6.12 1.68 21.91
N LEU A 69 -5.56 1.75 23.12
CA LEU A 69 -6.11 2.56 24.22
C LEU A 69 -6.13 4.06 23.87
N ARG A 70 -5.09 4.57 23.21
CA ARG A 70 -5.03 5.96 22.74
C ARG A 70 -6.11 6.24 21.71
N PHE A 71 -6.31 5.35 20.74
CA PHE A 71 -7.25 5.52 19.63
C PHE A 71 -8.70 5.29 20.04
N PHE A 72 -8.97 4.30 20.90
CA PHE A 72 -10.32 3.82 21.18
C PHE A 72 -10.74 3.92 22.66
N GLY A 73 -9.82 4.28 23.57
CA GLY A 73 -10.07 4.32 25.01
C GLY A 73 -10.20 2.91 25.59
N ASP A 74 -10.97 2.75 26.67
CA ASP A 74 -11.19 1.45 27.32
C ASP A 74 -11.93 0.43 26.42
N ASN A 75 -12.48 0.88 25.28
CA ASN A 75 -13.03 0.00 24.25
C ASN A 75 -11.95 -0.65 23.36
N GLY A 76 -10.67 -0.27 23.49
CA GLY A 76 -9.56 -0.78 22.69
C GLY A 76 -9.32 -2.29 22.83
N ASP A 77 -9.55 -2.85 24.02
CA ASP A 77 -9.38 -4.29 24.31
C ASP A 77 -10.43 -5.17 23.59
N LYS A 78 -11.53 -4.60 23.07
CA LYS A 78 -12.60 -5.36 22.39
C LYS A 78 -12.33 -5.62 20.91
N LEU A 79 -11.29 -5.01 20.33
CA LEU A 79 -10.92 -5.20 18.92
C LEU A 79 -10.03 -6.44 18.68
N GLU A 80 -9.53 -7.11 19.73
CA GLU A 80 -8.63 -8.26 19.55
C GLU A 80 -9.32 -9.52 18.98
N HIS A 81 -10.66 -9.60 18.96
CA HIS A 81 -11.36 -10.82 18.52
C HIS A 81 -12.65 -10.61 17.71
N THR A 82 -13.00 -9.39 17.33
CA THR A 82 -14.12 -9.17 16.40
C THR A 82 -13.60 -9.06 14.98
N THR A 83 -13.45 -10.20 14.30
CA THR A 83 -13.64 -10.26 12.85
C THR A 83 -15.10 -9.95 12.52
N THR A 84 -15.57 -8.75 12.87
CA THR A 84 -16.67 -8.15 12.14
C THR A 84 -16.05 -7.71 10.83
N THR A 85 -15.94 -8.64 9.88
CA THR A 85 -15.90 -8.25 8.48
C THR A 85 -17.08 -7.31 8.32
N GLU A 86 -16.83 -6.03 7.99
CA GLU A 86 -17.89 -5.26 7.35
C GLU A 86 -18.40 -6.17 6.23
N PRO A 87 -19.68 -6.60 6.26
CA PRO A 87 -20.20 -7.38 5.15
C PRO A 87 -19.85 -6.62 3.88
N PHE A 88 -19.47 -7.33 2.82
CA PHE A 88 -19.44 -6.71 1.49
C PHE A 88 -20.71 -5.88 1.37
N GLN A 89 -20.55 -4.56 1.18
CA GLN A 89 -21.70 -3.64 1.16
C GLN A 89 -22.77 -4.24 0.26
N ASP A 90 -24.00 -4.29 0.75
CA ASP A 90 -25.10 -4.84 -0.02
C ASP A 90 -25.15 -4.16 -1.39
N LEU A 91 -25.41 -4.93 -2.45
CA LEU A 91 -25.44 -4.41 -3.82
C LEU A 91 -26.45 -3.26 -3.97
N ASP A 92 -27.50 -3.27 -3.13
CA ASP A 92 -28.50 -2.21 -3.06
C ASP A 92 -27.98 -0.92 -2.39
N GLU A 93 -27.07 -0.99 -1.42
CA GLU A 93 -26.37 0.20 -0.86
C GLU A 93 -25.29 0.74 -1.82
N LEU A 94 -24.63 -0.16 -2.55
CA LEU A 94 -23.70 0.18 -3.63
C LEU A 94 -24.40 0.90 -4.79
N SER A 95 -25.68 0.61 -5.06
CA SER A 95 -26.46 1.21 -6.15
C SER A 95 -26.57 2.74 -6.09
N GLN A 96 -26.54 3.33 -4.89
CA GLN A 96 -26.58 4.80 -4.71
C GLN A 96 -25.23 5.48 -4.96
N ASN A 97 -24.15 4.70 -5.06
CA ASN A 97 -22.76 5.17 -5.16
C ASN A 97 -22.05 4.64 -6.41
N ILE A 98 -22.77 4.03 -7.35
CA ILE A 98 -22.24 3.51 -8.61
C ILE A 98 -22.92 4.23 -9.78
N ASN A 99 -22.13 4.63 -10.75
CA ASN A 99 -22.64 5.04 -12.05
C ASN A 99 -22.98 3.79 -12.87
N MET A 100 -24.24 3.32 -12.74
CA MET A 100 -24.73 2.11 -13.43
C MET A 100 -24.63 2.20 -14.95
N GLY A 101 -24.75 3.41 -15.53
CA GLY A 101 -24.58 3.62 -16.96
C GLY A 101 -23.14 3.38 -17.43
N GLU A 102 -22.16 3.88 -16.67
CA GLU A 102 -20.74 3.62 -16.94
C GLU A 102 -20.36 2.16 -16.66
N LEU A 103 -20.91 1.58 -15.58
CA LEU A 103 -20.68 0.16 -15.24
C LEU A 103 -21.17 -0.76 -16.35
N SER A 104 -22.41 -0.55 -16.82
CA SER A 104 -23.01 -1.35 -17.89
C SER A 104 -22.17 -1.28 -19.17
N LYS A 105 -21.80 -0.07 -19.61
CA LYS A 105 -20.92 0.13 -20.78
C LYS A 105 -19.56 -0.54 -20.61
N PHE A 106 -18.99 -0.51 -19.40
CA PHE A 106 -17.72 -1.18 -19.11
C PHE A 106 -17.86 -2.71 -19.15
N GLN A 107 -18.92 -3.26 -18.58
CA GLN A 107 -19.18 -4.70 -18.59
C GLN A 107 -19.45 -5.21 -20.01
N ASP A 108 -20.21 -4.46 -20.80
CA ASP A 108 -20.39 -4.73 -22.23
C ASP A 108 -19.03 -4.79 -22.92
N LEU A 109 -18.16 -3.81 -22.70
CA LEU A 109 -16.83 -3.78 -23.29
C LEU A 109 -16.00 -5.04 -22.98
N VAL A 110 -15.98 -5.46 -21.71
CA VAL A 110 -15.19 -6.60 -21.23
C VAL A 110 -15.78 -7.94 -21.69
N SER A 111 -17.09 -7.97 -21.97
CA SER A 111 -17.77 -9.17 -22.46
C SER A 111 -17.44 -9.50 -23.93
N TRP A 112 -16.94 -8.54 -24.71
CA TRP A 112 -16.55 -8.76 -26.10
C TRP A 112 -15.15 -9.38 -26.12
N ALA A 113 -15.06 -10.66 -26.50
CA ALA A 113 -13.81 -11.40 -26.62
C ALA A 113 -12.77 -10.63 -27.46
N GLY A 114 -11.55 -10.48 -26.95
CA GLY A 114 -10.42 -9.84 -27.66
C GLY A 114 -9.46 -9.03 -26.80
N MET A 115 -9.79 -8.73 -25.54
CA MET A 115 -8.87 -8.10 -24.59
C MET A 115 -8.19 -9.17 -23.74
N GLU A 116 -6.96 -9.54 -24.11
CA GLU A 116 -6.10 -10.41 -23.30
C GLU A 116 -4.73 -9.76 -23.08
N PRO A 117 -4.29 -9.59 -21.82
CA PRO A 117 -5.05 -9.83 -20.58
C PRO A 117 -6.25 -8.89 -20.39
N LYS A 118 -7.23 -9.29 -19.59
CA LYS A 118 -8.28 -8.40 -19.10
C LYS A 118 -7.65 -7.40 -18.12
N ALA A 119 -7.34 -6.21 -18.57
CA ALA A 119 -6.67 -5.22 -17.75
C ALA A 119 -7.28 -3.83 -17.86
N VAL A 120 -7.01 -3.00 -16.86
CA VAL A 120 -7.60 -1.67 -16.73
C VAL A 120 -6.59 -0.68 -16.15
N ILE A 121 -6.59 0.54 -16.65
CA ILE A 121 -5.88 1.64 -15.99
C ILE A 121 -6.88 2.30 -15.05
N TYR A 122 -6.53 2.52 -13.78
CA TYR A 122 -7.40 3.28 -12.89
C TYR A 122 -6.69 4.48 -12.27
N ILE A 123 -7.49 5.53 -12.05
CA ILE A 123 -7.04 6.83 -11.55
C ILE A 123 -8.05 7.31 -10.51
N ILE A 124 -7.58 7.90 -9.41
CA ILE A 124 -8.44 8.66 -8.48
C ILE A 124 -8.30 10.14 -8.82
N TYR A 125 -9.39 10.75 -9.29
CA TYR A 125 -9.39 12.12 -9.76
C TYR A 125 -9.41 13.15 -8.62
N SER A 126 -8.44 14.07 -8.60
CA SER A 126 -8.37 15.18 -7.65
C SER A 126 -8.20 16.56 -8.29
N ARG A 127 -7.43 16.72 -9.37
CA ARG A 127 -7.07 18.03 -9.94
C ARG A 127 -7.20 18.05 -11.46
N LEU A 128 -8.08 18.91 -11.99
CA LEU A 128 -8.41 18.95 -13.43
C LEU A 128 -7.17 19.14 -14.33
N GLN A 129 -6.29 20.07 -13.97
CA GLN A 129 -5.11 20.36 -14.78
C GLN A 129 -4.10 19.20 -14.79
N LYS A 130 -3.96 18.50 -13.66
CA LYS A 130 -3.07 17.34 -13.56
C LYS A 130 -3.63 16.15 -14.33
N MET A 131 -4.95 15.94 -14.21
CA MET A 131 -5.69 14.95 -15.00
C MET A 131 -5.53 15.16 -16.51
N ARG A 132 -5.55 16.41 -16.98
CA ARG A 132 -5.28 16.73 -18.39
C ARG A 132 -3.89 16.24 -18.80
N MET A 133 -2.84 16.63 -18.08
CA MET A 133 -1.47 16.24 -18.40
C MET A 133 -1.28 14.71 -18.41
N LEU A 134 -1.86 14.03 -17.41
CA LEU A 134 -1.87 12.57 -17.35
C LEU A 134 -2.52 11.96 -18.59
N LEU A 135 -3.74 12.36 -18.92
CA LEU A 135 -4.48 11.75 -20.03
C LEU A 135 -3.85 12.06 -21.39
N GLU A 136 -3.34 13.28 -21.60
CA GLU A 136 -2.63 13.67 -22.82
C GLU A 136 -1.34 12.85 -23.00
N SER A 137 -0.53 12.70 -21.93
CA SER A 137 0.70 11.90 -21.96
C SER A 137 0.43 10.40 -22.13
N LEU A 138 -0.54 9.85 -21.39
CA LEU A 138 -0.95 8.46 -21.49
C LEU A 138 -1.49 8.12 -22.88
N GLN A 139 -2.25 9.03 -23.49
CA GLN A 139 -2.73 8.91 -24.87
C GLN A 139 -1.57 8.84 -25.87
N ALA A 140 -0.67 9.83 -25.80
CA ALA A 140 0.44 9.95 -26.73
C ALA A 140 1.41 8.77 -26.63
N ASN A 141 1.66 8.29 -25.42
CA ASN A 141 2.79 7.41 -25.13
C ASN A 141 2.42 5.96 -24.83
N PHE A 142 1.13 5.63 -24.63
CA PHE A 142 0.69 4.26 -24.37
C PHE A 142 -0.56 3.87 -25.16
N LEU A 143 -1.65 4.62 -25.06
CA LEU A 143 -2.95 4.20 -25.59
C LEU A 143 -2.99 4.11 -27.13
N THR A 144 -2.14 4.89 -27.80
CA THR A 144 -1.98 4.83 -29.26
C THR A 144 -1.63 3.42 -29.73
N ASN A 145 -0.79 2.70 -28.97
CA ASN A 145 -0.39 1.32 -29.25
C ASN A 145 -1.23 0.29 -28.50
N PHE A 146 -1.66 0.58 -27.27
CA PHE A 146 -2.30 -0.37 -26.35
C PHE A 146 -3.62 0.18 -25.80
N ARG A 147 -4.74 -0.22 -26.41
CA ARG A 147 -6.08 0.38 -26.18
C ARG A 147 -6.82 -0.16 -24.94
N TYR A 148 -6.15 -0.18 -23.80
CA TYR A 148 -6.77 -0.57 -22.52
C TYR A 148 -7.77 0.49 -22.03
N PRO A 149 -8.86 0.08 -21.35
CA PRO A 149 -9.84 1.01 -20.80
C PRO A 149 -9.28 1.73 -19.56
N ILE A 150 -9.74 2.96 -19.37
CA ILE A 150 -9.44 3.79 -18.19
C ILE A 150 -10.68 3.88 -17.31
N VAL A 151 -10.53 3.66 -16.02
CA VAL A 151 -11.56 3.90 -15.00
C VAL A 151 -11.11 5.05 -14.10
N VAL A 152 -11.91 6.11 -14.04
CA VAL A 152 -11.69 7.26 -13.17
C VAL A 152 -12.64 7.21 -12.00
N PHE A 153 -12.08 7.04 -10.81
CA PHE A 153 -12.80 7.17 -9.54
C PHE A 153 -12.85 8.62 -9.10
N TYR A 154 -14.02 9.11 -8.68
CA TYR A 154 -14.20 10.51 -8.27
C TYR A 154 -15.26 10.67 -7.18
N GLU A 155 -15.12 11.71 -6.34
CA GLU A 155 -16.17 12.08 -5.40
C GLU A 155 -17.32 12.81 -6.11
N LYS A 156 -18.57 12.61 -5.69
CA LYS A 156 -19.78 13.22 -6.28
C LYS A 156 -19.69 14.74 -6.50
N LYS A 157 -19.01 15.48 -5.61
CA LYS A 157 -18.79 16.93 -5.73
C LYS A 157 -18.00 17.35 -6.98
N LYS A 158 -17.27 16.42 -7.59
CA LYS A 158 -16.46 16.61 -8.80
C LYS A 158 -17.18 16.20 -10.09
N MET A 159 -18.46 15.84 -10.01
CA MET A 159 -19.24 15.38 -11.18
C MET A 159 -19.30 16.42 -12.32
N GLY A 160 -19.21 17.71 -12.01
CA GLY A 160 -19.19 18.78 -13.01
C GLY A 160 -17.95 18.76 -13.92
N ASP A 161 -16.85 18.15 -13.48
CA ASP A 161 -15.60 18.08 -14.25
C ASP A 161 -15.60 16.96 -15.29
N ILE A 162 -16.51 15.98 -15.18
CA ILE A 162 -16.50 14.76 -16.00
C ILE A 162 -16.56 15.04 -17.51
N PRO A 163 -17.40 15.97 -18.02
CA PRO A 163 -17.39 16.31 -19.43
C PRO A 163 -16.04 16.87 -19.92
N HIS A 164 -15.34 17.64 -19.07
CA HIS A 164 -14.01 18.17 -19.38
C HIS A 164 -12.96 17.06 -19.39
N ILE A 165 -12.95 16.18 -18.39
CA ILE A 165 -12.01 15.05 -18.34
C ILE A 165 -12.17 14.16 -19.57
N ARG A 166 -13.41 13.86 -19.96
CA ARG A 166 -13.68 13.08 -21.17
C ARG A 166 -13.16 13.76 -22.45
N SER A 167 -13.19 15.09 -22.50
CA SER A 167 -12.69 15.87 -23.66
C SER A 167 -11.16 15.90 -23.78
N PHE A 168 -10.42 15.45 -22.77
CA PHE A 168 -8.95 15.39 -22.82
C PHE A 168 -8.43 14.16 -23.57
N LEU A 169 -9.31 13.21 -23.90
CA LEU A 169 -9.00 12.03 -24.69
C LEU A 169 -9.76 12.05 -26.00
N ASP A 170 -9.15 11.52 -27.06
CA ASP A 170 -9.84 11.27 -28.31
C ASP A 170 -10.98 10.26 -28.10
N SER A 171 -12.09 10.43 -28.82
CA SER A 171 -13.30 9.63 -28.67
C SER A 171 -13.12 8.12 -28.94
N GLN A 172 -12.02 7.73 -29.60
CA GLN A 172 -11.68 6.32 -29.82
C GLN A 172 -11.18 5.61 -28.54
N TYR A 173 -10.70 6.36 -27.55
CA TYR A 173 -10.21 5.81 -26.29
C TYR A 173 -11.34 5.67 -25.28
N ARG A 174 -11.25 4.63 -24.46
CA ARG A 174 -12.36 4.18 -23.61
C ARG A 174 -12.10 4.63 -22.18
N ILE A 175 -12.85 5.63 -21.74
CA ILE A 175 -12.78 6.18 -20.38
C ILE A 175 -14.15 6.10 -19.69
N PHE A 176 -14.14 5.56 -18.49
CA PHE A 176 -15.30 5.31 -17.65
C PHE A 176 -15.16 6.00 -16.31
N PHE A 177 -16.30 6.31 -15.69
CA PHE A 177 -16.32 7.13 -14.48
C PHE A 177 -17.13 6.44 -13.38
N GLN A 178 -16.53 6.28 -12.21
CA GLN A 178 -17.22 5.74 -11.05
C GLN A 178 -17.16 6.64 -9.84
N ILE A 179 -18.32 6.82 -9.21
CA ILE A 179 -18.43 7.61 -7.99
C ILE A 179 -17.81 6.80 -6.85
N VAL A 180 -17.05 7.47 -5.99
CA VAL A 180 -16.58 6.92 -4.72
C VAL A 180 -17.10 7.81 -3.60
N LYS A 181 -17.67 7.16 -2.59
CA LYS A 181 -18.11 7.80 -1.36
C LYS A 181 -17.04 7.58 -0.29
N PHE A 182 -16.25 8.62 -0.03
CA PHE A 182 -15.25 8.59 1.02
C PHE A 182 -15.90 8.93 2.37
N GLU A 183 -15.92 7.95 3.27
CA GLU A 183 -16.47 8.09 4.62
C GLU A 183 -15.51 7.55 5.66
N THR A 184 -15.66 8.05 6.88
CA THR A 184 -14.92 7.57 8.03
C THR A 184 -15.64 6.31 8.54
N PRO A 185 -14.95 5.17 8.69
CA PRO A 185 -15.57 3.96 9.23
C PRO A 185 -16.15 4.19 10.62
N SER A 186 -17.24 3.50 10.94
CA SER A 186 -17.97 3.68 12.20
C SER A 186 -17.15 3.36 13.45
N PHE A 187 -16.13 2.50 13.33
CA PHE A 187 -15.23 2.16 14.42
C PHE A 187 -14.25 3.29 14.78
N ILE A 188 -14.04 4.26 13.89
CA ILE A 188 -13.26 5.48 14.16
C ILE A 188 -14.15 6.46 14.93
N THR A 189 -14.15 6.33 16.25
CA THR A 189 -15.09 7.01 17.15
C THR A 189 -14.55 8.30 17.76
N LYS A 190 -13.24 8.38 18.01
CA LYS A 190 -12.59 9.61 18.49
C LYS A 190 -12.31 10.61 17.37
N GLU A 191 -12.20 11.87 17.75
CA GLU A 191 -11.76 12.95 16.86
C GLU A 191 -10.38 12.65 16.26
N ILE A 192 -10.25 12.86 14.95
CA ILE A 192 -8.98 12.71 14.25
C ILE A 192 -8.17 14.00 14.42
N VAL A 193 -7.14 13.94 15.27
CA VAL A 193 -6.23 15.06 15.50
C VAL A 193 -5.07 14.98 14.52
N ILE A 194 -4.93 15.97 13.64
CA ILE A 194 -3.83 16.01 12.66
C ILE A 194 -2.53 16.43 13.33
N ASN A 195 -1.51 15.58 13.24
CA ASN A 195 -0.16 15.90 13.67
C ASN A 195 0.41 17.03 12.80
N PRO A 196 0.85 18.17 13.36
CA PRO A 196 1.42 19.27 12.57
C PRO A 196 2.66 18.88 11.73
N MET A 197 3.44 17.88 12.17
CA MET A 197 4.58 17.35 11.39
C MET A 197 4.15 16.41 10.26
N CYS A 198 2.89 15.94 10.30
CA CYS A 198 2.28 15.08 9.28
C CYS A 198 0.92 15.66 8.85
N ASN A 199 0.96 16.89 8.33
CA ASN A 199 -0.23 17.70 8.09
C ASN A 199 -0.98 17.30 6.80
N TYR A 200 -1.60 16.12 6.82
CA TYR A 200 -2.47 15.64 5.76
C TYR A 200 -3.94 15.67 6.21
N PRO A 201 -4.87 16.14 5.36
CA PRO A 201 -6.28 16.22 5.71
C PRO A 201 -6.93 14.83 5.82
N VAL A 202 -8.10 14.76 6.45
CA VAL A 202 -8.89 13.51 6.55
C VAL A 202 -9.24 12.94 5.16
N SER A 203 -9.44 13.79 4.15
CA SER A 203 -9.63 13.36 2.75
C SER A 203 -8.48 12.51 2.22
N TYR A 204 -7.24 12.81 2.61
CA TYR A 204 -6.08 12.01 2.24
C TYR A 204 -6.15 10.62 2.88
N ARG A 205 -6.63 10.50 4.12
CA ARG A 205 -6.78 9.23 4.85
C ARG A 205 -7.83 8.32 4.22
N HIS A 206 -8.94 8.91 3.72
CA HIS A 206 -9.91 8.14 2.94
C HIS A 206 -9.28 7.56 1.67
N MET A 207 -8.44 8.33 0.98
CA MET A 207 -7.70 7.85 -0.19
C MET A 207 -6.75 6.69 0.19
N LEU A 208 -5.98 6.82 1.28
CA LEU A 208 -5.09 5.75 1.77
C LEU A 208 -5.89 4.47 2.05
N ARG A 209 -7.00 4.56 2.78
CA ARG A 209 -7.87 3.40 3.04
C ARG A 209 -8.44 2.82 1.76
N PHE A 210 -8.89 3.66 0.84
CA PHE A 210 -9.45 3.19 -0.42
C PHE A 210 -8.43 2.44 -1.27
N GLN A 211 -7.23 3.00 -1.43
CA GLN A 211 -6.15 2.36 -2.17
C GLN A 211 -5.66 1.06 -1.52
N SER A 212 -5.72 0.97 -0.18
CA SER A 212 -5.30 -0.22 0.55
C SER A 212 -6.39 -1.30 0.59
N LYS A 213 -7.66 -0.93 0.71
CA LYS A 213 -8.73 -1.89 1.06
C LYS A 213 -9.82 -1.97 0.00
N THR A 214 -10.48 -0.85 -0.30
CA THR A 214 -11.79 -0.89 -0.95
C THR A 214 -11.77 -0.71 -2.47
N VAL A 215 -10.66 -0.27 -3.07
CA VAL A 215 -10.53 -0.16 -4.54
C VAL A 215 -10.70 -1.52 -5.22
N TYR A 216 -10.16 -2.59 -4.63
CA TYR A 216 -10.22 -3.95 -5.20
C TYR A 216 -11.61 -4.57 -5.18
N GLN A 217 -12.53 -3.97 -4.43
CA GLN A 217 -13.91 -4.42 -4.28
C GLN A 217 -14.87 -3.67 -5.21
N GLN A 218 -14.38 -2.67 -5.96
CA GLN A 218 -15.20 -1.84 -6.82
C GLN A 218 -15.82 -2.69 -7.94
N PRO A 219 -17.17 -2.68 -8.11
CA PRO A 219 -17.83 -3.56 -9.08
C PRO A 219 -17.37 -3.39 -10.53
N ILE A 220 -16.92 -2.19 -10.92
CA ILE A 220 -16.37 -1.94 -12.25
C ILE A 220 -15.06 -2.70 -12.51
N LEU A 221 -14.29 -3.03 -11.47
CA LEU A 221 -13.03 -3.75 -11.62
C LEU A 221 -13.23 -5.28 -11.55
N LYS A 222 -14.46 -5.75 -11.30
CA LYS A 222 -14.77 -7.18 -11.16
C LYS A 222 -14.46 -7.91 -12.47
N GLY A 223 -13.67 -8.98 -12.38
CA GLY A 223 -13.31 -9.83 -13.52
C GLY A 223 -12.12 -9.34 -14.34
N MET A 224 -11.45 -8.26 -13.91
CA MET A 224 -10.14 -7.87 -14.43
C MET A 224 -9.03 -8.75 -13.82
N GLU A 225 -8.03 -9.07 -14.64
CA GLU A 225 -6.84 -9.82 -14.23
C GLU A 225 -5.76 -8.89 -13.66
N TYR A 226 -5.54 -7.75 -14.31
CA TYR A 226 -4.51 -6.77 -13.95
C TYR A 226 -5.06 -5.35 -13.91
N TYR A 227 -4.38 -4.48 -13.16
CA TYR A 227 -4.56 -3.04 -13.27
C TYR A 227 -3.23 -2.30 -13.34
N TRP A 228 -3.28 -1.10 -13.89
CA TRP A 228 -2.22 -0.09 -13.74
C TRP A 228 -2.82 1.12 -13.04
N ARG A 229 -2.40 1.35 -11.81
CA ARG A 229 -2.73 2.53 -11.04
C ARG A 229 -1.80 3.66 -11.45
N LEU A 230 -2.42 4.81 -11.71
CA LEU A 230 -1.74 6.08 -11.91
C LEU A 230 -2.39 7.13 -11.00
N ASP A 231 -1.58 7.82 -10.20
CA ASP A 231 -2.05 9.03 -9.50
C ASP A 231 -2.36 10.15 -10.52
N ASP A 232 -3.23 11.10 -10.17
CA ASP A 232 -3.74 12.09 -11.12
C ASP A 232 -2.71 13.11 -11.62
N ASP A 233 -1.53 13.16 -11.01
CA ASP A 233 -0.35 13.92 -11.42
C ASP A 233 0.81 13.05 -11.93
N SER A 234 0.50 11.80 -12.29
CA SER A 234 1.39 10.94 -13.07
C SER A 234 1.56 11.48 -14.49
N GLU A 235 2.72 11.24 -15.08
CA GLU A 235 3.00 11.52 -16.49
C GLU A 235 3.75 10.34 -17.10
N VAL A 236 3.25 9.81 -18.22
CA VAL A 236 3.99 8.84 -19.04
C VAL A 236 4.90 9.65 -19.95
N ALA A 237 6.20 9.73 -19.65
CA ALA A 237 7.07 10.79 -20.17
C ALA A 237 7.47 10.61 -21.64
N ALA A 238 7.51 9.38 -22.14
CA ALA A 238 7.91 9.04 -23.51
C ALA A 238 7.23 7.74 -23.99
N PRO A 239 7.19 7.47 -25.31
CA PRO A 239 6.48 6.33 -25.88
C PRO A 239 6.95 4.98 -25.32
N ILE A 240 6.01 4.18 -24.81
CA ILE A 240 6.25 2.82 -24.34
C ILE A 240 6.11 1.86 -25.53
N LYS A 241 7.13 1.02 -25.74
CA LYS A 241 7.24 0.15 -26.93
C LYS A 241 6.66 -1.26 -26.74
N PHE A 242 6.16 -1.58 -25.55
CA PHE A 242 5.64 -2.91 -25.22
C PHE A 242 4.33 -2.83 -24.43
N ASP A 243 3.53 -3.90 -24.51
CA ASP A 243 2.31 -4.02 -23.73
C ASP A 243 2.66 -4.47 -22.31
N ILE A 244 2.55 -3.52 -21.35
CA ILE A 244 2.87 -3.74 -19.94
C ILE A 244 2.06 -4.90 -19.35
N PHE A 245 0.78 -5.02 -19.67
CA PHE A 245 -0.05 -6.07 -19.08
C PHE A 245 0.24 -7.43 -19.69
N LYS A 246 0.46 -7.48 -21.01
CA LYS A 246 0.91 -8.70 -21.68
C LYS A 246 2.25 -9.17 -21.13
N TYR A 247 3.20 -8.24 -20.92
CA TYR A 247 4.47 -8.54 -20.28
C TYR A 247 4.29 -9.16 -18.88
N MET A 248 3.41 -8.58 -18.05
CA MET A 248 3.07 -9.13 -16.74
C MET A 248 2.53 -10.57 -16.85
N LYS A 249 1.57 -10.82 -17.75
CA LYS A 249 0.94 -12.13 -17.93
C LYS A 249 1.91 -13.19 -18.46
N GLU A 250 2.68 -12.86 -19.51
CA GLU A 250 3.62 -13.79 -20.15
C GLU A 250 4.77 -14.19 -19.22
N ASN A 251 5.27 -13.24 -18.43
CA ASN A 251 6.33 -13.49 -17.44
C ASN A 251 5.79 -13.98 -16.08
N LYS A 252 4.47 -14.22 -15.99
CA LYS A 252 3.78 -14.69 -14.77
C LYS A 252 4.05 -13.79 -13.57
N LEU A 253 4.16 -12.48 -13.77
CA LEU A 253 4.36 -11.47 -12.73
C LEU A 253 3.03 -11.08 -12.09
N GLN A 254 3.07 -10.65 -10.84
CA GLN A 254 1.89 -10.22 -10.08
C GLN A 254 2.00 -8.79 -9.55
N TYR A 255 3.20 -8.25 -9.40
CA TYR A 255 3.39 -6.86 -8.98
C TYR A 255 4.52 -6.19 -9.74
N GLY A 256 4.30 -4.93 -10.08
CA GLY A 256 5.16 -4.09 -10.89
C GLY A 256 5.25 -2.72 -10.25
N TYR A 257 6.47 -2.28 -9.99
CA TYR A 257 6.76 -0.96 -9.43
C TYR A 257 7.85 -0.30 -10.25
N GLN A 258 8.13 0.96 -9.94
CA GLN A 258 9.14 1.71 -10.66
C GLN A 258 10.28 2.18 -9.73
N ILE A 259 9.95 2.70 -8.54
CA ILE A 259 10.93 3.02 -7.50
C ILE A 259 10.54 2.44 -6.13
N GLN A 260 11.56 2.04 -5.38
CA GLN A 260 11.48 1.84 -3.94
C GLN A 260 12.07 3.05 -3.19
N THR A 261 11.41 3.47 -2.13
CA THR A 261 11.85 4.58 -1.27
C THR A 261 11.51 4.30 0.20
N TYR A 262 11.67 5.29 1.06
CA TYR A 262 11.29 5.24 2.47
C TYR A 262 10.05 6.08 2.75
N ASP A 263 9.10 5.53 3.50
CA ASP A 263 7.97 6.28 4.02
C ASP A 263 8.40 7.20 5.17
N ASN A 264 7.59 8.21 5.45
CA ASN A 264 7.85 9.14 6.53
C ASN A 264 7.56 8.50 7.90
N GLY A 265 8.60 8.02 8.58
CA GLY A 265 8.49 7.42 9.92
C GLY A 265 7.81 8.31 10.98
N TYR A 266 7.87 9.64 10.84
CA TYR A 266 7.13 10.56 11.73
C TYR A 266 5.61 10.50 11.54
N CYS A 267 5.16 10.14 10.34
CA CYS A 267 3.75 9.98 10.01
C CYS A 267 3.22 8.59 10.37
N SER A 268 4.06 7.57 10.25
CA SER A 268 3.66 6.17 10.39
C SER A 268 3.56 5.70 11.83
N GLY A 269 4.05 6.48 12.80
CA GLY A 269 3.83 6.28 14.23
C GLY A 269 4.14 4.85 14.69
N THR A 270 3.07 4.07 14.92
CA THR A 270 3.07 2.71 15.50
C THR A 270 2.90 1.60 14.45
N PHE A 271 3.06 1.93 13.17
CA PHE A 271 2.92 0.98 12.06
C PHE A 271 3.90 -0.20 12.18
N SER A 272 5.15 0.05 12.57
CA SER A 272 6.17 -1.01 12.64
C SER A 272 5.81 -2.09 13.65
N GLU A 273 5.35 -1.67 14.81
CA GLU A 273 4.90 -2.50 15.93
C GLU A 273 3.66 -3.31 15.53
N ALA A 274 2.72 -2.69 14.81
CA ALA A 274 1.54 -3.37 14.27
C ALA A 274 1.93 -4.49 13.28
N ILE A 275 2.87 -4.24 12.37
CA ILE A 275 3.34 -5.25 11.40
C ILE A 275 4.03 -6.41 12.11
N LYS A 276 4.90 -6.13 13.08
CA LYS A 276 5.61 -7.18 13.82
C LYS A 276 4.67 -8.03 14.67
N LYS A 277 3.72 -7.40 15.39
CA LYS A 277 2.65 -8.10 16.11
C LYS A 277 1.86 -9.00 15.16
N TYR A 278 1.44 -8.49 14.00
CA TYR A 278 0.73 -9.30 13.01
C TYR A 278 1.53 -10.52 12.52
N LYS A 279 2.81 -10.32 12.18
CA LYS A 279 3.70 -11.43 11.74
C LYS A 279 3.79 -12.52 12.81
N ARG A 280 4.01 -12.14 14.07
CA ARG A 280 4.12 -13.08 15.20
C ARG A 280 2.82 -13.83 15.47
N MET A 281 1.70 -13.12 15.62
CA MET A 281 0.40 -13.73 15.96
C MET A 281 -0.05 -14.76 14.91
N ASN A 282 0.36 -14.57 13.65
CA ASN A 282 -0.01 -15.43 12.54
C ASN A 282 1.12 -16.37 12.10
N HIS A 283 2.24 -16.42 12.83
CA HIS A 283 3.42 -17.23 12.52
C HIS A 283 3.93 -17.03 11.08
N ILE A 284 3.91 -15.79 10.60
CA ILE A 284 4.31 -15.44 9.23
C ILE A 284 5.83 -15.41 9.15
N THR A 285 6.38 -16.27 8.31
CA THR A 285 7.74 -16.09 7.76
C THR A 285 7.60 -15.28 6.48
N PRO A 286 8.21 -14.08 6.36
CA PRO A 286 8.14 -13.29 5.14
C PRO A 286 8.64 -14.06 3.92
N SER A 287 8.03 -13.83 2.77
CA SER A 287 8.51 -14.40 1.51
C SER A 287 9.84 -13.78 1.07
N PHE A 288 10.11 -12.54 1.45
CA PHE A 288 11.40 -11.86 1.32
C PHE A 288 11.52 -10.78 2.39
N GLU A 289 12.76 -10.40 2.72
CA GLU A 289 13.02 -9.38 3.73
C GLU A 289 12.80 -7.97 3.16
N LEU A 290 12.05 -7.16 3.91
CA LEU A 290 11.79 -5.76 3.57
C LEU A 290 11.65 -4.96 4.86
N GLU A 291 12.51 -3.95 5.04
CA GLU A 291 12.42 -3.02 6.17
C GLU A 291 11.02 -2.39 6.22
N THR A 292 10.47 -2.20 7.43
CA THR A 292 9.04 -1.85 7.58
C THR A 292 8.65 -0.54 6.89
N LEU A 293 9.54 0.44 6.86
CA LEU A 293 9.32 1.73 6.20
C LEU A 293 9.84 1.77 4.75
N ARG A 294 10.42 0.68 4.24
CA ARG A 294 10.77 0.57 2.82
C ARG A 294 9.50 0.29 2.03
N ILE A 295 9.23 1.14 1.04
CA ILE A 295 7.99 1.11 0.27
C ILE A 295 8.26 1.03 -1.22
N TYR A 296 7.42 0.29 -1.93
CA TYR A 296 7.18 0.51 -3.35
C TYR A 296 6.34 1.78 -3.50
N PHE A 297 6.76 2.70 -4.37
CA PHE A 297 6.08 3.99 -4.49
C PHE A 297 4.83 3.85 -5.38
N THR A 298 3.66 3.72 -4.74
CA THR A 298 2.41 3.23 -5.37
C THR A 298 1.71 4.20 -6.32
N ASN A 299 2.26 5.40 -6.58
CA ASN A 299 1.75 6.27 -7.64
C ASN A 299 1.90 5.64 -9.03
N PHE A 300 2.87 4.74 -9.18
CA PHE A 300 3.01 3.78 -10.27
C PHE A 300 2.89 2.37 -9.70
N GLU A 301 1.83 1.66 -10.05
CA GLU A 301 1.61 0.29 -9.59
C GLU A 301 0.89 -0.52 -10.68
N VAL A 302 1.57 -1.53 -11.22
CA VAL A 302 0.98 -2.50 -12.14
C VAL A 302 0.82 -3.81 -11.39
N ALA A 303 -0.39 -4.28 -11.16
CA ALA A 303 -0.57 -5.46 -10.31
C ALA A 303 -1.71 -6.35 -10.75
N SER A 304 -1.59 -7.64 -10.42
CA SER A 304 -2.67 -8.60 -10.54
C SER A 304 -3.72 -8.38 -9.44
N PHE A 305 -5.00 -8.49 -9.78
CA PHE A 305 -6.07 -8.50 -8.79
C PHE A 305 -6.04 -9.73 -7.89
N GLU A 306 -5.47 -10.85 -8.36
CA GLU A 306 -5.42 -12.14 -7.63
C GLU A 306 -4.83 -11.98 -6.23
N PHE A 307 -3.71 -11.25 -6.11
CA PHE A 307 -3.04 -11.04 -4.82
C PHE A 307 -3.93 -10.27 -3.83
N TRP A 308 -4.58 -9.19 -4.28
CA TRP A 308 -5.41 -8.34 -3.43
C TRP A 308 -6.74 -8.98 -3.02
N HIS A 309 -7.19 -9.98 -3.77
CA HIS A 309 -8.34 -10.82 -3.42
C HIS A 309 -7.97 -12.06 -2.60
N SER A 310 -6.67 -12.32 -2.38
CA SER A 310 -6.21 -13.46 -1.59
C SER A 310 -6.62 -13.35 -0.13
N LYS A 311 -6.90 -14.49 0.51
CA LYS A 311 -7.22 -14.54 1.95
C LYS A 311 -6.12 -13.95 2.82
N ASN A 312 -4.86 -14.13 2.43
CA ASN A 312 -3.71 -13.59 3.15
C ASN A 312 -3.77 -12.06 3.18
N TYR A 313 -3.99 -11.43 2.02
CA TYR A 313 -4.13 -9.98 1.94
C TYR A 313 -5.38 -9.50 2.68
N THR A 314 -6.55 -10.11 2.44
CA THR A 314 -7.80 -9.64 3.03
C THR A 314 -7.80 -9.73 4.55
N ASN A 315 -7.22 -10.78 5.15
CA ASN A 315 -7.08 -10.90 6.60
C ASN A 315 -6.12 -9.86 7.16
N PHE A 316 -5.00 -9.62 6.46
CA PHE A 316 -4.01 -8.64 6.85
C PHE A 316 -4.58 -7.21 6.83
N ILE A 317 -5.20 -6.81 5.72
CA ILE A 317 -5.76 -5.46 5.61
C ILE A 317 -6.92 -5.24 6.57
N GLU A 318 -7.72 -6.27 6.88
CA GLU A 318 -8.78 -6.15 7.89
C GLU A 318 -8.19 -5.87 9.27
N TYR A 319 -7.17 -6.62 9.68
CA TYR A 319 -6.45 -6.36 10.93
C TYR A 319 -5.89 -4.93 10.96
N ILE A 320 -5.17 -4.51 9.91
CA ILE A 320 -4.55 -3.18 9.84
C ILE A 320 -5.59 -2.05 9.86
N ASP A 321 -6.70 -2.21 9.12
CA ASP A 321 -7.77 -1.22 9.06
C ASP A 321 -8.43 -1.04 10.44
N GLN A 322 -8.73 -2.13 11.13
CA GLN A 322 -9.37 -2.11 12.45
C GLN A 322 -8.49 -1.52 13.56
N LEU A 323 -7.16 -1.55 13.41
CA LEU A 323 -6.26 -0.82 14.32
C LEU A 323 -6.41 0.70 14.22
N GLY A 324 -7.03 1.23 13.15
CA GLY A 324 -7.34 2.65 13.01
C GLY A 324 -6.15 3.58 12.71
N GLY A 325 -4.94 3.04 12.57
CA GLY A 325 -3.73 3.84 12.32
C GLY A 325 -3.71 4.58 10.97
N ILE A 326 -4.51 4.16 9.99
CA ILE A 326 -4.76 4.94 8.76
C ILE A 326 -5.38 6.31 9.11
N TYR A 327 -6.28 6.35 10.10
CA TYR A 327 -7.01 7.55 10.49
C TYR A 327 -6.33 8.34 11.60
N TYR A 328 -5.94 7.67 12.69
CA TYR A 328 -5.39 8.34 13.87
C TYR A 328 -3.91 8.71 13.73
N GLU A 329 -3.17 8.05 12.84
CA GLU A 329 -1.77 8.36 12.54
C GLU A 329 -1.60 8.84 11.11
N ARG A 330 -1.14 8.00 10.17
CA ARG A 330 -1.19 8.16 8.70
C ARG A 330 -0.50 6.95 8.07
N TRP A 331 -0.99 5.74 8.31
CA TRP A 331 -0.41 4.57 7.65
C TRP A 331 -0.72 4.63 6.15
N SER A 332 0.33 4.69 5.30
CA SER A 332 0.14 4.80 3.85
C SER A 332 -0.29 3.49 3.22
N ASP A 333 -0.99 3.58 2.10
CA ASP A 333 -1.21 2.44 1.22
C ASP A 333 0.10 1.86 0.71
N ALA A 334 1.10 2.70 0.42
CA ALA A 334 2.42 2.24 -0.01
C ALA A 334 3.10 1.35 1.05
N ALA A 335 3.11 1.76 2.32
CA ALA A 335 3.69 0.98 3.40
C ALA A 335 2.89 -0.31 3.67
N ILE A 336 1.56 -0.20 3.73
CA ILE A 336 0.66 -1.35 3.94
C ILE A 336 0.84 -2.40 2.84
N LYS A 337 0.77 -1.98 1.57
CA LYS A 337 0.93 -2.89 0.42
C LYS A 337 2.32 -3.49 0.36
N SER A 338 3.37 -2.69 0.59
CA SER A 338 4.76 -3.18 0.54
C SER A 338 5.01 -4.27 1.60
N GLN A 339 4.50 -4.08 2.81
CA GLN A 339 4.61 -5.10 3.84
C GLN A 339 3.77 -6.34 3.51
N ALA A 340 2.56 -6.18 2.96
CA ALA A 340 1.78 -7.34 2.50
C ALA A 340 2.52 -8.14 1.41
N LEU A 341 3.12 -7.46 0.43
CA LEU A 341 3.91 -8.07 -0.63
C LEU A 341 5.10 -8.84 -0.05
N SER A 342 5.86 -8.24 0.87
CA SER A 342 6.99 -8.91 1.54
C SER A 342 6.57 -10.18 2.29
N MET A 343 5.38 -10.16 2.88
CA MET A 343 4.88 -11.29 3.66
C MET A 343 4.36 -12.43 2.78
N PHE A 344 3.71 -12.12 1.66
CA PHE A 344 2.83 -13.08 0.98
C PHE A 344 3.12 -13.30 -0.51
N MET A 345 3.93 -12.46 -1.15
CA MET A 345 4.24 -12.58 -2.57
C MET A 345 5.66 -13.13 -2.77
N PRO A 346 5.85 -14.18 -3.58
CA PRO A 346 7.19 -14.61 -3.98
C PRO A 346 7.94 -13.47 -4.69
N GLU A 347 9.19 -13.22 -4.29
CA GLU A 347 9.97 -12.09 -4.82
C GLU A 347 10.12 -12.14 -6.34
N ASN A 348 10.23 -13.33 -6.93
CA ASN A 348 10.30 -13.53 -8.39
C ASN A 348 8.99 -13.21 -9.15
N LYS A 349 7.93 -12.81 -8.45
CA LYS A 349 6.68 -12.29 -9.03
C LYS A 349 6.62 -10.77 -9.06
N ILE A 350 7.64 -10.11 -8.51
CA ILE A 350 7.78 -8.67 -8.45
C ILE A 350 8.77 -8.21 -9.52
N HIS A 351 8.40 -7.16 -10.25
CA HIS A 351 9.23 -6.60 -11.31
C HIS A 351 9.40 -5.09 -11.16
N GLN A 352 10.60 -4.60 -11.46
CA GLN A 352 10.89 -3.18 -11.51
C GLN A 352 10.88 -2.69 -12.96
N PHE A 353 9.89 -1.87 -13.31
CA PHE A 353 9.72 -1.25 -14.62
C PHE A 353 10.63 -0.03 -14.77
N ILE A 354 11.94 -0.28 -14.89
CA ILE A 354 12.93 0.77 -15.15
C ILE A 354 12.84 1.34 -16.56
N ASP A 355 12.23 0.60 -17.48
CA ASP A 355 12.08 0.84 -18.92
C ASP A 355 10.77 1.59 -19.26
N VAL A 356 9.95 1.91 -18.26
CA VAL A 356 8.75 2.73 -18.43
C VAL A 356 9.05 4.18 -18.05
N PRO A 357 9.09 5.11 -19.02
CA PRO A 357 9.34 6.52 -18.77
C PRO A 357 8.18 7.13 -17.98
N TYR A 358 8.45 7.58 -16.76
CA TYR A 358 7.43 7.99 -15.80
C TYR A 358 7.90 9.14 -14.92
N ARG A 359 7.01 10.12 -14.69
CA ARG A 359 7.24 11.23 -13.75
C ARG A 359 6.11 11.35 -12.74
N HIS A 360 6.48 11.76 -11.52
CA HIS A 360 5.56 12.08 -10.43
C HIS A 360 6.19 13.11 -9.48
N VAL A 361 5.57 14.28 -9.35
CA VAL A 361 6.03 15.39 -8.48
C VAL A 361 7.51 15.76 -8.70
N ASN A 362 8.42 15.33 -7.81
CA ASN A 362 9.88 15.63 -7.83
C ASN A 362 10.70 14.41 -8.29
N TYR A 363 10.03 13.36 -8.75
CA TYR A 363 10.65 12.12 -9.19
C TYR A 363 10.44 11.94 -10.68
N GLU A 364 11.53 11.66 -11.40
CA GLU A 364 11.55 11.46 -12.84
C GLU A 364 12.38 10.23 -13.18
N ASN A 365 11.84 9.35 -14.03
CA ASN A 365 12.57 8.30 -14.72
C ASN A 365 12.32 8.43 -16.22
N TYR A 366 13.39 8.50 -16.99
CA TYR A 366 13.33 8.63 -18.44
C TYR A 366 13.24 7.28 -19.16
N GLY A 367 13.28 6.17 -18.41
CA GLY A 367 13.33 4.83 -18.98
C GLY A 367 14.75 4.44 -19.37
N VAL A 368 15.12 3.17 -19.19
CA VAL A 368 16.36 2.61 -19.74
C VAL A 368 16.11 1.34 -20.55
N ASP A 369 16.92 1.10 -21.58
CA ASP A 369 16.90 -0.16 -22.35
C ASP A 369 17.52 -1.34 -21.56
N SER A 370 17.55 -2.53 -22.16
CA SER A 370 18.12 -3.73 -21.54
C SER A 370 19.61 -3.64 -21.23
N ASP A 371 20.33 -2.70 -21.86
CA ASP A 371 21.75 -2.44 -21.67
C ASP A 371 22.00 -1.27 -20.69
N GLY A 372 20.92 -0.66 -20.16
CA GLY A 372 20.96 0.42 -19.18
C GLY A 372 21.12 1.82 -19.79
N ASN A 373 20.99 1.98 -21.11
CA ASN A 373 21.04 3.29 -21.75
C ASN A 373 19.69 4.00 -21.63
N ALA A 374 19.70 5.33 -21.45
CA ALA A 374 18.48 6.12 -21.41
C ALA A 374 17.68 5.98 -22.72
N LEU A 375 16.36 5.87 -22.62
CA LEU A 375 15.47 5.90 -23.78
C LEU A 375 15.35 7.36 -24.27
N ASP A 376 15.89 7.63 -25.46
CA ASP A 376 15.84 8.95 -26.14
C ASP A 376 14.41 9.44 -26.46
#